data_AF-A0A7Z2J978-F1
#
_entry.id   AF-A0A7Z2J978-F1
#
_cell.length_a   1.000
_cell.length_b   1.000
_cell.length_c   1.000
_cell.angle_alpha   90.00
_cell.angle_beta   90.00
_cell.angle_gamma   90.00
#
_symmetry.space_group_name_H-M   'P 1'
#
loop_
_entity.id
_entity.type
_entity.pdbx_description
1 polymer ?
#
loop_
_entity_poly.entity_id
_entity_poly.type
_entity_poly.pdbx_seq_one_letter_code
_entity_poly.pdbx_strand_id
1 'polypeptide(L)'
;MTYKEQTTLKEESQSRIQTLSVVSMFSIVILFAIMILMNGRYISSDTAFVMTLVAMTFGIGVVLGLIEYKFMTPLKQFGIARAGWAASIAAIAFVARANAIDTVNGIFRVDAGALPMTVVAGSVIQIFAWGRWIFTGGFFISATMAVLMLFDKYFADDVPPYARTPTQIITVCTAISFALCTLFSQFQFHDPDKVKQRLYRIAHMTDFSGTFDCQGFDSQDFDALFIGPEQNHALFAPKLPEANLFAQGPSFLAPVTIPPKFAVVRCIRPDISPDTLLHPES
;
A
#
# COMPACT_ATOMS: atom_id res chain seq x y z
N MET A 1 20.45 27.52 -29.89
CA MET A 1 20.23 26.07 -29.66
C MET A 1 20.60 25.36 -30.95
N THR A 2 21.66 24.56 -30.91
CA THR A 2 22.35 24.07 -32.11
C THR A 2 21.66 22.80 -32.64
N TYR A 3 21.67 22.54 -33.94
CA TYR A 3 21.01 21.35 -34.53
C TYR A 3 21.41 20.02 -33.83
N LYS A 4 22.68 19.90 -33.41
CA LYS A 4 23.19 18.76 -32.62
C LYS A 4 22.59 18.61 -31.21
N GLU A 5 22.21 19.72 -30.56
CA GLU A 5 21.51 19.69 -29.26
C GLU A 5 20.08 19.18 -29.43
N GLN A 6 19.41 19.53 -30.54
CA GLN A 6 18.05 19.08 -30.79
C GLN A 6 17.97 17.59 -31.14
N THR A 7 18.97 17.03 -31.82
CA THR A 7 19.02 15.60 -32.12
C THR A 7 19.31 14.75 -30.88
N THR A 8 20.26 15.17 -30.04
CA THR A 8 20.62 14.47 -28.80
C THR A 8 19.47 14.45 -27.78
N LEU A 9 18.75 15.57 -27.63
CA LEU A 9 17.55 15.62 -26.78
C LEU A 9 16.40 14.72 -27.28
N LYS A 10 16.23 14.60 -28.61
CA LYS A 10 15.23 13.70 -29.19
C LYS A 10 15.59 12.23 -28.96
N GLU A 11 16.86 11.86 -29.13
CA GLU A 11 17.34 10.49 -28.89
C GLU A 11 17.21 10.10 -27.40
N GLU A 12 17.56 10.99 -26.48
CA GLU A 12 17.45 10.74 -25.04
C GLU A 12 15.97 10.59 -24.61
N SER A 13 15.10 11.46 -25.11
CA SER A 13 13.65 11.36 -24.93
C SER A 13 13.11 10.00 -25.42
N GLN A 14 13.53 9.58 -26.60
CA GLN A 14 13.08 8.34 -27.21
C GLN A 14 13.55 7.11 -26.43
N SER A 15 14.81 7.10 -25.98
CA SER A 15 15.35 6.02 -25.15
C SER A 15 14.56 5.86 -23.84
N ARG A 16 14.27 6.97 -23.14
CA ARG A 16 13.47 6.95 -21.89
C ARG A 16 12.06 6.41 -22.10
N ILE A 17 11.39 6.81 -23.19
CA ILE A 17 10.05 6.31 -23.53
C ILE A 17 10.09 4.81 -23.86
N GLN A 18 11.11 4.34 -24.56
CA GLN A 18 11.30 2.91 -24.83
C GLN A 18 11.52 2.12 -23.52
N THR A 19 12.37 2.61 -22.62
CA THR A 19 12.57 1.98 -21.30
C THR A 19 11.27 1.88 -20.52
N LEU A 20 10.48 2.97 -20.48
CA LEU A 20 9.17 2.97 -19.81
C LEU A 20 8.18 1.98 -20.45
N SER A 21 8.20 1.86 -21.77
CA SER A 21 7.36 0.89 -22.49
C SER A 21 7.75 -0.56 -22.19
N VAL A 22 9.04 -0.85 -22.02
CA VAL A 22 9.50 -2.21 -21.65
C VAL A 22 9.08 -2.54 -20.21
N VAL A 23 9.26 -1.59 -19.28
CA VAL A 23 8.83 -1.76 -17.88
C VAL A 23 7.31 -1.92 -17.79
N SER A 24 6.54 -1.17 -18.58
CA SER A 24 5.07 -1.29 -18.59
C SER A 24 4.60 -2.63 -19.13
N MET A 25 5.23 -3.15 -20.20
CA MET A 25 4.95 -4.50 -20.68
C MET A 25 5.28 -5.55 -19.62
N PHE A 26 6.42 -5.43 -18.96
CA PHE A 26 6.84 -6.38 -17.92
C PHE A 26 5.84 -6.43 -16.76
N SER A 27 5.35 -5.28 -16.30
CA SER A 27 4.30 -5.20 -15.27
C SER A 27 3.04 -5.98 -15.66
N ILE A 28 2.59 -5.86 -16.93
CA ILE A 28 1.41 -6.57 -17.41
C ILE A 28 1.64 -8.05 -17.61
N VAL A 29 2.79 -8.43 -18.17
CA VAL A 29 3.16 -9.85 -18.31
C VAL A 29 3.17 -10.52 -16.94
N ILE A 30 3.70 -9.86 -15.90
CA ILE A 30 3.63 -10.35 -14.52
C ILE A 30 2.17 -10.49 -14.07
N LEU A 31 1.31 -9.49 -14.28
CA LEU A 31 -0.11 -9.57 -13.90
C LEU A 31 -0.82 -10.76 -14.56
N PHE A 32 -0.62 -10.96 -15.86
CA PHE A 32 -1.19 -12.10 -16.57
C PHE A 32 -0.61 -13.43 -16.07
N ALA A 33 0.70 -13.51 -15.83
CA ALA A 33 1.34 -14.69 -15.28
C ALA A 33 0.74 -15.05 -13.91
N ILE A 34 0.54 -14.07 -13.02
CA ILE A 34 -0.11 -14.27 -11.72
C ILE A 34 -1.53 -14.78 -11.90
N MET A 35 -2.34 -14.18 -12.79
CA MET A 35 -3.71 -14.65 -13.02
C MET A 35 -3.75 -16.11 -13.50
N ILE A 36 -2.83 -16.51 -14.38
CA ILE A 36 -2.72 -17.90 -14.85
C ILE A 36 -2.32 -18.82 -13.70
N LEU A 37 -1.31 -18.45 -12.90
CA LEU A 37 -0.82 -19.23 -11.76
C LEU A 37 -1.88 -19.37 -10.66
N MET A 38 -2.67 -18.33 -10.41
CA MET A 38 -3.79 -18.37 -9.47
C MET A 38 -4.88 -19.32 -9.96
N ASN A 39 -5.23 -19.27 -11.25
CA ASN A 39 -6.24 -20.17 -11.81
C ASN A 39 -5.79 -21.64 -11.75
N GLY A 40 -4.49 -21.89 -11.96
CA GLY A 40 -3.88 -23.22 -11.82
C GLY A 40 -3.63 -23.67 -10.37
N ARG A 41 -3.95 -22.85 -9.35
CA ARG A 41 -3.68 -23.10 -7.93
C ARG A 41 -2.22 -23.46 -7.61
N TYR A 42 -1.27 -22.98 -8.43
CA TYR A 42 0.16 -23.27 -8.25
C TYR A 42 0.81 -22.43 -7.15
N ILE A 43 0.22 -21.29 -6.81
CA ILE A 43 0.73 -20.33 -5.82
C ILE A 43 -0.27 -20.12 -4.70
N SER A 44 0.21 -19.88 -3.48
CA SER A 44 -0.65 -19.48 -2.37
C SER A 44 -1.25 -18.10 -2.62
N SER A 45 -2.48 -17.87 -2.14
CA SER A 45 -3.20 -16.59 -2.28
C SER A 45 -2.40 -15.40 -1.75
N ASP A 46 -1.62 -15.60 -0.69
CA ASP A 46 -0.78 -14.56 -0.08
C ASP A 46 0.35 -14.14 -1.01
N THR A 47 1.04 -15.12 -1.61
CA THR A 47 2.11 -14.86 -2.59
C THR A 47 1.55 -14.17 -3.82
N ALA A 48 0.40 -14.63 -4.32
CA ALA A 48 -0.28 -14.03 -5.45
C ALA A 48 -0.63 -12.56 -5.20
N PHE A 49 -1.11 -12.25 -3.99
CA PHE A 49 -1.42 -10.88 -3.61
C PHE A 49 -0.18 -9.98 -3.56
N VAL A 50 0.90 -10.43 -2.90
CA VAL A 50 2.15 -9.64 -2.83
C VAL A 50 2.69 -9.38 -4.23
N MET A 51 2.71 -10.40 -5.08
CA MET A 51 3.12 -10.26 -6.48
C MET A 51 2.22 -9.29 -7.25
N THR A 52 0.91 -9.31 -6.99
CA THR A 52 -0.06 -8.37 -7.59
C THR A 52 0.22 -6.93 -7.14
N LEU A 53 0.48 -6.71 -5.86
CA LEU A 53 0.87 -5.39 -5.35
C LEU A 53 2.16 -4.90 -5.98
N VAL A 54 3.18 -5.75 -6.07
CA VAL A 54 4.44 -5.43 -6.74
C VAL A 54 4.19 -5.02 -8.19
N ALA A 55 3.40 -5.80 -8.94
CA ALA A 55 3.08 -5.46 -10.32
C ALA A 55 2.29 -4.14 -10.45
N MET A 56 1.35 -3.87 -9.55
CA MET A 56 0.64 -2.58 -9.47
C MET A 56 1.60 -1.42 -9.18
N THR A 57 2.57 -1.60 -8.26
CA THR A 57 3.56 -0.55 -7.97
C THR A 57 4.47 -0.25 -9.16
N PHE A 58 4.85 -1.26 -9.95
CA PHE A 58 5.55 -1.03 -11.22
C PHE A 58 4.68 -0.25 -12.22
N GLY A 59 3.39 -0.59 -12.33
CA GLY A 59 2.45 0.13 -13.19
C GLY A 59 2.30 1.60 -12.79
N ILE A 60 2.12 1.88 -11.49
CA ILE A 60 2.09 3.25 -10.95
C ILE A 60 3.44 3.95 -11.19
N GLY A 61 4.56 3.23 -11.02
CA GLY A 61 5.91 3.74 -11.25
C GLY A 61 6.13 4.24 -12.68
N VAL A 62 5.57 3.55 -13.69
CA VAL A 62 5.61 4.02 -15.09
C VAL A 62 4.87 5.36 -15.24
N VAL A 63 3.71 5.51 -14.61
CA VAL A 63 2.96 6.76 -14.64
C VAL A 63 3.72 7.88 -13.94
N LEU A 64 4.30 7.61 -12.77
CA LEU A 64 5.14 8.57 -12.06
C LEU A 64 6.34 8.98 -12.91
N GLY A 65 6.97 8.05 -13.62
CA GLY A 65 8.05 8.33 -14.57
C GLY A 65 7.60 9.24 -15.73
N LEU A 66 6.40 9.03 -16.26
CA LEU A 66 5.82 9.91 -17.30
C LEU A 66 5.51 11.31 -16.76
N ILE A 67 4.94 11.39 -15.55
CA ILE A 67 4.67 12.66 -14.88
C ILE A 67 5.99 13.38 -14.62
N GLU A 68 7.03 12.68 -14.14
CA GLU A 68 8.32 13.30 -13.93
C GLU A 68 8.88 13.86 -15.25
N TYR A 69 8.83 13.04 -16.30
CA TYR A 69 9.35 13.39 -17.61
C TYR A 69 8.61 14.59 -18.23
N LYS A 70 7.26 14.59 -18.23
CA LYS A 70 6.44 15.63 -18.87
C LYS A 70 6.23 16.88 -18.01
N PHE A 71 5.96 16.70 -16.71
CA PHE A 71 5.58 17.78 -15.80
C PHE A 71 6.72 18.21 -14.88
N MET A 72 7.49 17.28 -14.30
CA MET A 72 8.54 17.69 -13.36
C MET A 72 9.76 18.30 -14.05
N THR A 73 10.10 17.89 -15.27
CA THR A 73 11.21 18.49 -16.03
C THR A 73 11.10 20.02 -16.17
N PRO A 74 9.97 20.59 -16.60
CA PRO A 74 9.80 22.06 -16.60
C PRO A 74 9.68 22.64 -15.19
N LEU A 75 9.05 21.94 -14.24
CA LEU A 75 8.97 22.38 -12.83
C LEU A 75 10.34 22.42 -12.13
N LYS A 76 11.33 21.67 -12.62
CA LYS A 76 12.71 21.74 -12.11
C LYS A 76 13.27 23.16 -12.26
N GLN A 77 12.78 24.01 -13.15
CA GLN A 77 13.27 25.39 -13.24
C GLN A 77 12.78 26.28 -12.08
N PHE A 78 11.75 25.87 -11.34
CA PHE A 78 11.13 26.66 -10.28
C PHE A 78 11.35 26.03 -8.90
N GLY A 79 12.31 26.55 -8.13
CA GLY A 79 12.62 26.05 -6.78
C GLY A 79 11.42 26.05 -5.81
N ILE A 80 10.60 27.10 -5.87
CA ILE A 80 9.41 27.26 -5.02
C ILE A 80 8.36 26.17 -5.34
N ALA A 81 8.18 25.83 -6.61
CA ALA A 81 7.21 24.81 -7.01
C ALA A 81 7.58 23.42 -6.48
N ARG A 82 8.88 23.08 -6.45
CA ARG A 82 9.36 21.81 -5.87
C ARG A 82 9.08 21.75 -4.37
N ALA A 83 9.37 22.82 -3.65
CA ALA A 83 9.09 22.90 -2.21
C ALA A 83 7.59 22.82 -1.93
N GLY A 84 6.75 23.47 -2.75
CA GLY A 84 5.29 23.39 -2.64
C GLY A 84 4.74 21.97 -2.83
N TRP A 85 5.25 21.23 -3.81
CA TRP A 85 4.88 19.83 -4.02
C TRP A 85 5.32 18.93 -2.87
N ALA A 86 6.56 19.07 -2.40
CA ALA A 86 7.06 18.31 -1.25
C ALA A 86 6.22 18.60 0.01
N ALA A 87 5.90 19.87 0.27
CA ALA A 87 5.05 20.29 1.38
C ALA A 87 3.63 19.70 1.26
N SER A 88 3.08 19.66 0.05
CA SER A 88 1.74 19.09 -0.21
C SER A 88 1.71 17.59 0.07
N ILE A 89 2.72 16.84 -0.40
CA ILE A 89 2.84 15.40 -0.14
C ILE A 89 3.03 15.14 1.36
N ALA A 90 3.88 15.93 2.03
CA ALA A 90 4.09 15.83 3.47
C ALA A 90 2.80 16.13 4.26
N ALA A 91 2.04 17.15 3.86
CA ALA A 91 0.75 17.48 4.47
C ALA A 91 -0.26 16.34 4.30
N ILE A 92 -0.38 15.76 3.10
CA ILE A 92 -1.26 14.60 2.86
C ILE A 92 -0.85 13.41 3.74
N ALA A 93 0.45 13.11 3.80
CA ALA A 93 0.95 12.02 4.64
C ALA A 93 0.69 12.28 6.14
N PHE A 94 0.84 13.52 6.59
CA PHE A 94 0.56 13.91 7.97
C PHE A 94 -0.93 13.74 8.32
N VAL A 95 -1.84 14.25 7.47
CA VAL A 95 -3.29 14.12 7.70
C VAL A 95 -3.71 12.64 7.61
N ALA A 96 -3.14 11.87 6.69
CA ALA A 96 -3.38 10.43 6.60
C ALA A 96 -2.97 9.71 7.90
N ARG A 97 -1.82 10.06 8.46
CA ARG A 97 -1.36 9.54 9.75
C ARG A 97 -2.26 9.93 10.91
N ALA A 98 -2.72 11.18 10.96
CA ALA A 98 -3.64 11.65 12.00
C ALA A 98 -4.96 10.84 11.99
N ASN A 99 -5.53 10.59 10.80
CA ASN A 99 -6.74 9.76 10.67
C ASN A 99 -6.49 8.28 10.99
N ALA A 100 -5.31 7.76 10.66
CA ALA A 100 -4.92 6.42 11.04
C ALA A 100 -4.83 6.26 12.57
N ILE A 101 -4.27 7.26 13.27
CA ILE A 101 -4.22 7.28 14.74
C ILE A 101 -5.62 7.25 15.33
N ASP A 102 -6.54 8.08 14.85
CA ASP A 102 -7.94 8.09 15.33
C ASP A 102 -8.63 6.74 15.10
N THR A 103 -8.40 6.12 13.93
CA THR A 103 -8.95 4.81 13.61
C THR A 103 -8.38 3.71 14.53
N VAL A 104 -7.07 3.70 14.78
CA VAL A 104 -6.41 2.73 15.67
C VAL A 104 -6.90 2.90 17.11
N ASN A 105 -6.96 4.14 17.61
CA ASN A 105 -7.51 4.46 18.93
C ASN A 105 -8.97 4.02 19.04
N GLY A 106 -9.76 4.19 17.98
CA GLY A 106 -11.15 3.76 17.91
C GLY A 106 -11.34 2.24 17.98
N ILE A 107 -10.40 1.47 17.41
CA ILE A 107 -10.43 -0.01 17.44
C ILE A 107 -9.98 -0.51 18.81
N PHE A 108 -8.74 -0.19 19.22
CA PHE A 108 -8.11 -0.84 20.38
C PHE A 108 -8.39 -0.14 21.70
N ARG A 109 -8.93 1.09 21.69
CA ARG A 109 -9.20 1.91 22.88
C ARG A 109 -7.95 2.18 23.75
N VAL A 110 -6.77 2.06 23.14
CA VAL A 110 -5.46 2.41 23.73
C VAL A 110 -4.79 3.43 22.84
N ASP A 111 -3.77 4.10 23.37
CA ASP A 111 -3.00 5.07 22.60
C ASP A 111 -2.28 4.39 21.43
N ALA A 112 -2.46 4.92 20.23
CA ALA A 112 -1.88 4.41 18.99
C ALA A 112 -0.34 4.45 19.00
N GLY A 113 0.29 5.16 19.93
CA GLY A 113 1.73 5.11 20.16
C GLY A 113 2.24 3.71 20.50
N ALA A 114 1.39 2.84 21.06
CA ALA A 114 1.72 1.43 21.31
C ALA A 114 1.69 0.55 20.05
N LEU A 115 1.13 1.05 18.94
CA LEU A 115 0.87 0.30 17.70
C LEU A 115 1.52 0.99 16.48
N PRO A 116 2.85 1.22 16.48
CA PRO A 116 3.51 2.03 15.47
C PRO A 116 3.41 1.43 14.06
N MET A 117 3.52 0.10 13.92
CA MET A 117 3.47 -0.55 12.60
C MET A 117 2.04 -0.53 12.05
N THR A 118 1.05 -0.76 12.91
CA THR A 118 -0.37 -0.63 12.55
C THR A 118 -0.71 0.78 12.10
N VAL A 119 -0.21 1.83 12.77
CA VAL A 119 -0.44 3.23 12.36
C VAL A 119 0.15 3.51 10.98
N VAL A 120 1.35 3.00 10.69
CA VAL A 120 1.97 3.14 9.35
C VAL A 120 1.11 2.45 8.30
N ALA A 121 0.68 1.21 8.55
CA ALA A 121 -0.18 0.49 7.64
C ALA A 121 -1.54 1.19 7.41
N GLY A 122 -2.16 1.69 8.48
CA GLY A 122 -3.39 2.48 8.41
C GLY A 122 -3.21 3.77 7.60
N SER A 123 -2.07 4.43 7.73
CA SER A 123 -1.74 5.63 6.95
C SER A 123 -1.67 5.33 5.45
N VAL A 124 -1.03 4.21 5.08
CA VAL A 124 -0.96 3.76 3.69
C VAL A 124 -2.36 3.44 3.16
N ILE A 125 -3.16 2.69 3.91
CA ILE A 125 -4.56 2.37 3.56
C ILE A 125 -5.35 3.65 3.31
N GLN A 126 -5.21 4.66 4.18
CA GLN A 126 -5.90 5.93 4.04
C GLN A 126 -5.48 6.70 2.77
N ILE A 127 -4.18 6.71 2.45
CA ILE A 127 -3.67 7.31 1.21
C ILE A 127 -4.25 6.61 -0.02
N PHE A 128 -4.32 5.28 -0.03
CA PHE A 128 -4.93 4.53 -1.13
C PHE A 128 -6.45 4.72 -1.22
N ALA A 129 -7.14 4.89 -0.10
CA ALA A 129 -8.57 5.19 -0.05
C ALA A 129 -8.87 6.57 -0.65
N TRP A 130 -8.08 7.59 -0.30
CA TRP A 130 -8.20 8.94 -0.90
C TRP A 130 -7.78 8.97 -2.36
N GLY A 131 -6.72 8.22 -2.71
CA GLY A 131 -6.21 8.06 -4.07
C GLY A 131 -7.21 7.43 -5.04
N ARG A 132 -8.33 6.86 -4.55
CA ARG A 132 -9.38 6.26 -5.40
C ARG A 132 -9.86 7.21 -6.49
N TRP A 133 -10.08 8.48 -6.18
CA TRP A 133 -10.53 9.47 -7.15
C TRP A 133 -9.47 9.72 -8.23
N ILE A 134 -8.20 9.74 -7.84
CA ILE A 134 -7.06 9.87 -8.75
C ILE A 134 -6.96 8.65 -9.66
N PHE A 135 -7.10 7.44 -9.12
CA PHE A 135 -7.06 6.20 -9.90
C PHE A 135 -8.22 6.11 -10.89
N THR A 136 -9.43 6.45 -10.44
CA THR A 136 -10.64 6.43 -11.27
C THR A 136 -10.55 7.47 -12.39
N GLY A 137 -10.16 8.71 -12.07
CA GLY A 137 -9.95 9.76 -13.07
C GLY A 137 -8.84 9.40 -14.05
N GLY A 138 -7.72 8.88 -13.55
CA GLY A 138 -6.60 8.39 -14.37
C GLY A 138 -7.01 7.29 -15.34
N PHE A 139 -7.86 6.36 -14.89
CA PHE A 139 -8.45 5.33 -15.76
C PHE A 139 -9.27 5.94 -16.90
N PHE A 140 -10.21 6.85 -16.60
CA PHE A 140 -11.03 7.47 -17.66
C PHE A 140 -10.20 8.28 -18.66
N ILE A 141 -9.21 9.03 -18.20
CA ILE A 141 -8.32 9.81 -19.06
C ILE A 141 -7.52 8.87 -19.97
N SER A 142 -6.84 7.88 -19.39
CA SER A 142 -6.01 6.94 -20.15
C SER A 142 -6.83 6.05 -21.10
N ALA A 143 -8.02 5.61 -20.70
CA ALA A 143 -8.94 4.87 -21.55
C ALA A 143 -9.44 5.73 -22.72
N THR A 144 -9.80 6.99 -22.47
CA THR A 144 -10.21 7.92 -23.55
C THR A 144 -9.06 8.14 -24.52
N MET A 145 -7.83 8.34 -24.03
CA MET A 145 -6.65 8.46 -24.88
C MET A 145 -6.40 7.19 -25.69
N ALA A 146 -6.52 6.00 -25.09
CA ALA A 146 -6.36 4.73 -25.79
C ALA A 146 -7.40 4.58 -26.92
N VAL A 147 -8.66 4.94 -26.66
CA VAL A 147 -9.74 4.92 -27.67
C VAL A 147 -9.44 5.89 -28.81
N LEU A 148 -9.01 7.12 -28.51
CA LEU A 148 -8.62 8.10 -29.53
C LEU A 148 -7.45 7.62 -30.39
N MET A 149 -6.49 6.90 -29.79
CA MET A 149 -5.35 6.29 -30.49
C MET A 149 -5.76 5.13 -31.40
N LEU A 150 -6.79 4.36 -31.02
CA LEU A 150 -7.34 3.27 -31.84
C LEU A 150 -8.09 3.79 -33.07
N PHE A 151 -8.79 4.92 -32.94
CA PHE A 151 -9.49 5.57 -34.06
C PHE A 151 -8.59 6.46 -34.94
N ASP A 152 -7.28 6.44 -34.70
CA ASP A 152 -6.28 7.29 -35.36
C ASP A 152 -6.58 8.80 -35.28
N LYS A 153 -7.35 9.23 -34.29
CA LYS A 153 -7.71 10.64 -34.08
C LYS A 153 -6.75 11.37 -33.14
N TYR A 154 -5.77 10.64 -32.59
CA TYR A 154 -4.85 11.16 -31.58
C TYR A 154 -3.50 11.61 -32.16
N PHE A 155 -3.00 10.91 -33.18
CA PHE A 155 -1.73 11.23 -33.80
C PHE A 155 -1.96 12.14 -35.01
N ALA A 156 -1.11 13.14 -35.19
CA ALA A 156 -1.01 13.81 -36.49
C ALA A 156 -0.40 12.85 -37.51
N ASP A 157 -0.81 12.96 -38.77
CA ASP A 157 -0.38 12.06 -39.86
C ASP A 157 1.16 12.00 -40.02
N ASP A 158 1.87 13.02 -39.55
CA ASP A 158 3.33 13.16 -39.65
C ASP A 158 4.14 12.40 -38.57
N VAL A 159 3.48 11.70 -37.64
CA VAL A 159 4.20 11.01 -36.55
C VAL A 159 4.70 9.65 -37.02
N PRO A 160 6.02 9.38 -36.99
CA PRO A 160 6.56 8.13 -37.48
C PRO A 160 6.18 6.94 -36.57
N PRO A 161 6.01 5.73 -37.16
CA PRO A 161 5.48 4.56 -36.44
C PRO A 161 6.33 4.14 -35.24
N TYR A 162 7.65 4.38 -35.26
CA TYR A 162 8.55 4.05 -34.15
C TYR A 162 8.27 4.85 -32.86
N ALA A 163 7.65 6.03 -32.97
CA ALA A 163 7.25 6.85 -31.82
C ALA A 163 5.80 6.56 -31.38
N ARG A 164 4.96 6.11 -32.32
CA ARG A 164 3.55 5.79 -32.10
C ARG A 164 3.37 4.54 -31.22
N THR A 165 4.04 3.44 -31.58
CA THR A 165 3.91 2.14 -30.91
C THR A 165 4.24 2.17 -29.40
N PRO A 166 5.38 2.70 -28.93
CA PRO A 166 5.69 2.71 -27.50
C PRO A 166 4.71 3.59 -26.71
N THR A 167 4.23 4.68 -27.30
CA THR A 167 3.24 5.55 -26.67
C THR A 167 1.89 4.86 -26.51
N GLN A 168 1.46 4.09 -27.52
CA GLN A 168 0.23 3.28 -27.45
C GLN A 168 0.35 2.20 -26.37
N ILE A 169 1.48 1.47 -26.33
CA ILE A 169 1.74 0.44 -25.31
C ILE A 169 1.64 1.04 -23.92
N ILE A 170 2.36 2.14 -23.66
CA ILE A 170 2.34 2.80 -22.36
C ILE A 170 0.92 3.24 -21.97
N THR A 171 0.15 3.79 -22.91
CA THR A 171 -1.20 4.29 -22.67
C THR A 171 -2.16 3.16 -22.29
N VAL A 172 -2.16 2.07 -23.07
CA VAL A 172 -2.95 0.87 -22.78
C VAL A 172 -2.52 0.26 -21.46
N CYS A 173 -1.21 0.17 -21.21
CA CYS A 173 -0.72 -0.43 -19.98
C CYS A 173 -1.16 0.37 -18.75
N THR A 174 -1.04 1.69 -18.84
CA THR A 174 -1.45 2.64 -17.81
C THR A 174 -2.95 2.54 -17.53
N ALA A 175 -3.79 2.42 -18.57
CA ALA A 175 -5.23 2.23 -18.42
C ALA A 175 -5.56 0.95 -17.64
N ILE A 176 -4.89 -0.16 -17.97
CA ILE A 176 -5.09 -1.44 -17.26
C ILE A 176 -4.64 -1.31 -15.80
N SER A 177 -3.46 -0.72 -15.53
CA SER A 177 -2.96 -0.54 -14.16
C SER A 177 -3.90 0.33 -13.32
N PHE A 178 -4.42 1.44 -13.87
CA PHE A 178 -5.39 2.29 -13.16
C PHE A 178 -6.74 1.61 -12.95
N ALA A 179 -7.22 0.82 -13.92
CA ALA A 179 -8.42 0.01 -13.75
C ALA A 179 -8.28 -0.96 -12.58
N LEU A 180 -7.16 -1.69 -12.54
CA LEU A 180 -6.87 -2.64 -11.46
C LEU A 180 -6.72 -1.93 -10.11
N CYS A 181 -6.02 -0.80 -10.04
CA CYS A 181 -5.92 -0.01 -8.80
C CYS A 181 -7.28 0.53 -8.33
N THR A 182 -8.14 0.92 -9.27
CA THR A 182 -9.51 1.39 -8.97
C THR A 182 -10.36 0.26 -8.41
N LEU A 183 -10.37 -0.91 -9.07
CA LEU A 183 -11.08 -2.09 -8.58
C LEU A 183 -10.54 -2.52 -7.22
N PHE A 184 -9.22 -2.57 -7.07
CA PHE A 184 -8.57 -2.89 -5.81
C PHE A 184 -9.00 -1.94 -4.69
N SER A 185 -8.94 -0.63 -4.93
CA SER A 185 -9.35 0.37 -3.94
C SER A 185 -10.83 0.27 -3.60
N GLN A 186 -11.69 -0.02 -4.59
CA GLN A 186 -13.14 -0.16 -4.38
C GLN A 186 -13.49 -1.43 -3.60
N PHE A 187 -12.91 -2.58 -3.93
CA PHE A 187 -13.23 -3.83 -3.24
C PHE A 187 -12.56 -3.92 -1.88
N GLN A 188 -11.37 -3.34 -1.74
CA GLN A 188 -10.64 -3.39 -0.49
C GLN A 188 -11.05 -2.24 0.42
N PHE A 189 -10.87 -0.99 0.03
CA PHE A 189 -10.89 0.15 0.97
C PHE A 189 -12.23 0.89 1.08
N HIS A 190 -13.28 0.48 0.36
CA HIS A 190 -14.55 1.21 0.37
C HIS A 190 -15.33 1.05 1.67
N ASP A 191 -15.26 -0.13 2.30
CA ASP A 191 -16.02 -0.46 3.50
C ASP A 191 -15.18 -0.14 4.75
N PRO A 192 -15.59 0.82 5.59
CA PRO A 192 -14.83 1.23 6.77
C PRO A 192 -14.69 0.09 7.79
N ASP A 193 -15.65 -0.82 7.87
CA ASP A 193 -15.57 -1.92 8.83
C ASP A 193 -14.59 -2.99 8.35
N LYS A 194 -14.52 -3.28 7.04
CA LYS A 194 -13.46 -4.12 6.48
C LYS A 194 -12.07 -3.53 6.67
N VAL A 195 -11.94 -2.20 6.58
CA VAL A 195 -10.68 -1.52 6.87
C VAL A 195 -10.25 -1.75 8.32
N LYS A 196 -11.17 -1.62 9.29
CA LYS A 196 -10.89 -1.93 10.70
C LYS A 196 -10.49 -3.38 10.91
N GLN A 197 -11.17 -4.33 10.27
CA GLN A 197 -10.86 -5.76 10.41
C GLN A 197 -9.45 -6.09 9.91
N ARG A 198 -9.03 -5.48 8.79
CA ARG A 198 -7.66 -5.66 8.27
C ARG A 198 -6.63 -4.99 9.16
N LEU A 199 -6.92 -3.78 9.64
CA LEU A 199 -6.02 -3.08 10.53
C LEU A 199 -5.81 -3.85 11.84
N TYR A 200 -6.88 -4.46 12.35
CA TYR A 200 -6.83 -5.38 13.49
C TYR A 200 -5.94 -6.59 13.21
N ARG A 201 -6.07 -7.23 12.05
CA ARG A 201 -5.21 -8.36 11.67
C ARG A 201 -3.75 -7.96 11.45
N ILE A 202 -3.49 -6.78 10.87
CA ILE A 202 -2.13 -6.25 10.71
C ILE A 202 -1.50 -6.02 12.08
N ALA A 203 -2.24 -5.51 13.05
CA ALA A 203 -1.74 -5.37 14.42
C ALA A 203 -1.31 -6.71 15.01
N HIS A 204 -2.14 -7.75 14.87
CA HIS A 204 -1.80 -9.10 15.30
C HIS A 204 -0.50 -9.64 14.67
N MET A 205 -0.21 -9.27 13.41
CA MET A 205 0.99 -9.72 12.70
C MET A 205 2.25 -8.91 13.00
N THR A 206 2.11 -7.66 13.48
CA THR A 206 3.22 -6.70 13.52
C THR A 206 3.54 -6.17 14.90
N ASP A 207 2.51 -5.84 15.70
CA ASP A 207 2.69 -5.17 16.99
C ASP A 207 2.39 -6.11 18.18
N PHE A 208 1.55 -7.14 17.99
CA PHE A 208 1.27 -8.13 19.04
C PHE A 208 2.35 -9.22 19.11
N SER A 209 2.61 -9.68 20.33
CA SER A 209 3.47 -10.83 20.61
C SER A 209 2.63 -12.08 20.86
N GLY A 210 2.85 -13.12 20.06
CA GLY A 210 2.25 -14.44 20.27
C GLY A 210 2.93 -15.27 21.38
N THR A 211 4.02 -14.77 21.94
CA THR A 211 4.72 -15.39 23.07
C THR A 211 4.84 -14.35 24.19
N PHE A 212 4.25 -14.65 25.34
CA PHE A 212 4.31 -13.82 26.53
C PHE A 212 4.25 -14.69 27.79
N ASP A 213 4.74 -14.14 28.89
CA ASP A 213 4.77 -14.81 30.19
C ASP A 213 4.07 -13.94 31.23
N CYS A 214 2.74 -13.91 31.18
CA CYS A 214 1.88 -13.12 32.06
C CYS A 214 0.96 -14.05 32.83
N GLN A 215 0.94 -13.92 34.16
CA GLN A 215 0.09 -14.74 35.02
C GLN A 215 -1.40 -14.56 34.66
N GLY A 216 -2.11 -15.68 34.47
CA GLY A 216 -3.56 -15.70 34.23
C GLY A 216 -4.00 -15.67 32.76
N PHE A 217 -3.06 -15.62 31.80
CA PHE A 217 -3.35 -15.69 30.37
C PHE A 217 -2.47 -16.75 29.70
N ASP A 218 -3.04 -17.58 28.83
CA ASP A 218 -2.28 -18.55 28.04
C ASP A 218 -1.91 -17.98 26.66
N SER A 219 -0.64 -18.13 26.30
CA SER A 219 -0.06 -17.82 24.98
C SER A 219 -0.69 -18.62 23.82
N GLN A 220 -1.38 -19.72 24.12
CA GLN A 220 -2.10 -20.49 23.09
C GLN A 220 -3.40 -19.80 22.64
N ASP A 221 -4.09 -19.12 23.56
CA ASP A 221 -5.42 -18.56 23.33
C ASP A 221 -5.41 -17.06 22.99
N PHE A 222 -4.37 -16.35 23.41
CA PHE A 222 -4.27 -14.90 23.28
C PHE A 222 -2.96 -14.48 22.62
N ASP A 223 -2.96 -13.29 22.04
CA ASP A 223 -1.77 -12.51 21.74
C ASP A 223 -1.75 -11.27 22.65
N ALA A 224 -0.56 -10.84 23.06
CA ALA A 224 -0.37 -9.73 23.99
C ALA A 224 0.28 -8.52 23.32
N LEU A 225 -0.24 -7.33 23.60
CA LEU A 225 0.36 -6.05 23.26
C LEU A 225 0.81 -5.36 24.55
N PHE A 226 2.12 -5.21 24.75
CA PHE A 226 2.67 -4.53 25.92
C PHE A 226 2.63 -3.01 25.76
N ILE A 227 2.13 -2.32 26.80
CA ILE A 227 1.92 -0.88 26.82
C ILE A 227 2.90 -0.24 27.82
N GLY A 228 3.67 0.72 27.32
CA GLY A 228 4.61 1.52 28.10
C GLY A 228 6.02 0.93 28.20
N PRO A 229 7.01 1.73 28.64
CA PRO A 229 8.42 1.33 28.67
C PRO A 229 8.67 0.20 29.67
N GLU A 230 7.92 0.17 30.78
CA GLU A 230 8.05 -0.84 31.83
C GLU A 230 7.39 -2.19 31.46
N GLN A 231 6.65 -2.26 30.35
CA GLN A 231 5.89 -3.45 29.91
C GLN A 231 4.95 -4.05 30.97
N ASN A 232 4.62 -3.27 32.00
CA ASN A 232 3.79 -3.72 33.12
C ASN A 232 2.31 -3.81 32.78
N HIS A 233 1.85 -3.22 31.68
CA HIS A 233 0.47 -3.32 31.22
C HIS A 233 0.45 -4.03 29.89
N ALA A 234 -0.49 -4.97 29.71
CA ALA A 234 -0.68 -5.69 28.46
C ALA A 234 -2.15 -5.66 28.06
N LEU A 235 -2.40 -5.43 26.78
CA LEU A 235 -3.68 -5.61 26.14
C LEU A 235 -3.73 -6.99 25.51
N PHE A 236 -4.70 -7.81 25.91
CA PHE A 236 -4.87 -9.16 25.39
C PHE A 236 -5.95 -9.17 24.33
N ALA A 237 -5.64 -9.81 23.21
CA ALA A 237 -6.56 -10.05 22.11
C ALA A 237 -6.64 -11.55 21.82
N PRO A 238 -7.83 -12.12 21.55
CA PRO A 238 -7.95 -13.52 21.17
C PRO A 238 -7.12 -13.82 19.94
N LYS A 239 -6.42 -14.95 19.96
CA LYS A 239 -5.58 -15.38 18.85
C LYS A 239 -6.44 -15.59 17.61
N LEU A 240 -5.97 -15.05 16.50
CA LEU A 240 -6.69 -15.19 15.25
C LEU A 240 -6.49 -16.60 14.69
N PRO A 241 -7.55 -17.28 14.23
CA PRO A 241 -7.36 -18.54 13.53
C PRO A 241 -6.47 -18.26 12.32
N GLU A 242 -5.43 -19.09 12.15
CA GLU A 242 -4.63 -19.07 10.94
C GLU A 242 -5.60 -19.13 9.77
N ALA A 243 -5.48 -18.18 8.84
CA ALA A 243 -6.38 -18.16 7.70
C ALA A 243 -6.18 -19.49 6.98
N ASN A 244 -7.24 -20.30 6.92
CA ASN A 244 -7.17 -21.60 6.26
C ASN A 244 -6.46 -21.42 4.92
N LEU A 245 -5.41 -22.21 4.65
CA LEU A 245 -4.71 -22.25 3.36
C LEU A 245 -5.68 -22.49 2.16
N PHE A 246 -6.89 -22.96 2.46
CA PHE A 246 -7.97 -23.23 1.51
C PHE A 246 -9.08 -22.17 1.47
N ALA A 247 -9.01 -21.12 2.29
CA ALA A 247 -9.93 -19.99 2.18
C ALA A 247 -9.70 -19.28 0.83
N GLN A 248 -10.77 -18.98 0.12
CA GLN A 248 -10.72 -18.28 -1.17
C GLN A 248 -10.38 -16.81 -0.93
N GLY A 249 -9.09 -16.53 -0.80
CA GLY A 249 -8.55 -15.20 -0.56
C GLY A 249 -7.22 -15.31 0.16
N PRO A 250 -6.41 -14.24 0.16
CA PRO A 250 -5.26 -14.23 1.02
C PRO A 250 -5.71 -14.34 2.50
N SER A 251 -4.82 -14.85 3.35
CA SER A 251 -4.74 -14.49 4.78
C SER A 251 -4.63 -12.96 4.89
N PHE A 252 -4.31 -12.25 5.96
CA PHE A 252 -4.32 -10.75 5.97
C PHE A 252 -5.63 -9.96 5.52
N LEU A 253 -6.41 -10.32 4.47
CA LEU A 253 -7.72 -9.77 4.08
C LEU A 253 -8.92 -10.58 4.58
N ALA A 254 -8.69 -11.79 5.11
CA ALA A 254 -9.80 -12.62 5.58
C ALA A 254 -10.59 -11.88 6.67
N PRO A 255 -11.94 -11.97 6.63
CA PRO A 255 -12.78 -11.27 7.59
C PRO A 255 -12.51 -11.77 9.01
N VAL A 256 -12.49 -10.85 9.96
CA VAL A 256 -12.21 -11.13 11.36
C VAL A 256 -13.23 -10.41 12.23
N THR A 257 -13.74 -11.08 13.26
CA THR A 257 -14.59 -10.45 14.27
C THR A 257 -13.70 -9.70 15.27
N ILE A 258 -13.83 -8.38 15.31
CA ILE A 258 -13.13 -7.55 16.29
C ILE A 258 -13.86 -7.66 17.63
N PRO A 259 -13.16 -7.98 18.74
CA PRO A 259 -13.75 -7.95 20.07
C PRO A 259 -14.36 -6.58 20.40
N PRO A 260 -15.55 -6.52 21.03
CA PRO A 260 -16.18 -5.24 21.36
C PRO A 260 -15.41 -4.46 22.44
N LYS A 261 -14.60 -5.15 23.24
CA LYS A 261 -13.80 -4.58 24.33
C LYS A 261 -12.47 -5.31 24.41
N PHE A 262 -11.41 -4.55 24.70
CA PHE A 262 -10.08 -5.06 25.00
C PHE A 262 -9.82 -4.88 26.50
N ALA A 263 -9.34 -5.93 27.16
CA ALA A 263 -8.94 -5.85 28.56
C ALA A 263 -7.46 -5.43 28.63
N VAL A 264 -7.21 -4.26 29.23
CA VAL A 264 -5.86 -3.83 29.61
C VAL A 264 -5.65 -4.28 31.05
N VAL A 265 -4.67 -5.16 31.27
CA VAL A 265 -4.38 -5.72 32.58
C VAL A 265 -2.90 -5.54 32.91
N ARG A 266 -2.57 -5.59 34.19
CA ARG A 266 -1.18 -5.55 34.63
C ARG A 266 -0.55 -6.93 34.39
N CYS A 267 0.51 -7.01 33.58
CA CYS A 267 1.26 -8.24 33.40
C CYS A 267 2.20 -8.42 34.61
N ILE A 268 1.96 -9.47 35.38
CA ILE A 268 2.85 -9.93 36.45
C ILE A 268 3.60 -11.12 35.89
N ARG A 269 4.93 -11.02 35.76
CA ARG A 269 5.74 -12.17 35.36
C ARG A 269 5.85 -13.16 36.51
N PRO A 270 5.78 -14.47 36.23
CA PRO A 270 5.84 -15.50 37.27
C PRO A 270 7.19 -15.60 37.99
N ASP A 271 8.27 -15.01 37.46
CA ASP A 271 9.62 -15.03 38.04
C ASP A 271 9.84 -13.97 39.12
N ILE A 272 8.99 -12.94 39.20
CA ILE A 272 9.08 -11.86 40.19
C ILE A 272 8.02 -12.10 41.26
N SER A 273 8.40 -12.81 42.34
CA SER A 273 7.60 -12.87 43.56
C SER A 273 7.35 -11.44 44.07
N PRO A 274 6.13 -11.10 44.56
CA PRO A 274 5.85 -9.78 45.15
C PRO A 274 6.76 -9.42 46.34
N ASP A 275 7.49 -10.38 46.91
CA ASP A 275 8.45 -10.16 48.00
C ASP A 275 9.74 -9.44 47.57
N THR A 276 10.09 -9.42 46.28
CA THR A 276 11.36 -8.84 45.81
C THR A 276 11.32 -7.32 45.60
N LEU A 277 10.14 -6.69 45.67
CA LEU A 277 9.97 -5.23 45.49
C LEU A 277 10.08 -4.43 46.80
N LEU A 278 10.32 -5.07 47.95
CA LEU A 278 10.40 -4.43 49.27
C LEU A 278 11.83 -4.05 49.72
N HIS A 279 12.86 -4.32 48.91
CA HIS A 279 14.22 -3.85 49.18
C HIS A 279 14.77 -3.06 47.99
N PRO A 280 14.57 -1.73 47.97
CA PRO A 280 15.48 -0.88 47.22
C PRO A 280 16.83 -0.93 47.95
N GLU A 281 17.84 -1.53 47.31
CA GLU A 281 19.22 -1.40 47.77
C GLU A 281 19.57 0.08 47.84
N SER A 282 19.95 0.49 49.06
CA SER A 282 20.45 1.81 49.46
C SER A 282 21.84 2.10 48.94
#